data_AF-A0A081PAR8-F1
#
_entry.id   AF-A0A081PAR8-F1
#
_cell.length_a   1.000
_cell.length_b   1.000
_cell.length_c   1.000
_cell.angle_alpha   90.00
_cell.angle_beta   90.00
_cell.angle_gamma   90.00
#
_symmetry.space_group_name_H-M   'P 1'
#
loop_
_entity.id
_entity.type
_entity.pdbx_description
1 polymer ?
#
loop_
_entity_poly.entity_id
_entity_poly.type
_entity_poly.pdbx_seq_one_letter_code
_entity_poly.pdbx_strand_id
1 'polypeptide(L)'
;MPRILKAWTATAAAAISLMLVWPASVSWAAASSEVQATFPVFPVTVNGTVTDQMHSQYPLLLYRDITYFPMTWNYTSSLGLAVSWSKENGLSLDKKDGCAPLAQDLTAESNADSSGSQAAVPAPFPVKVNGKTIVNADEPYPVLLYRNIAYFPMTWRFAYEEFNWKTSWDVVRGFAIQSCTRPDEEGRTQAQAEALNLASGGQLAVKDGWVYMNPYHWSEGAHQLVKTKPDGASQTKLSDDKVNSINVVGDWLYYIASEPSKPNAIYKIKTDGTDRSLVSQTNASRLWVRDGWMYYLRLAERSGNDNAPSYTPGGIERMRTDGSEKQTLLSSIDHIKCFFLQGERLYYLTSEGEKKKLYVMGNDGSGKTELRDNVTEFSIIDGWIYYVKDGKQLRKMSADGSVDIPLHEPARTPIFGLNYRDGWVYYVSGSFGVSGYASMERIQLDGTGRQALAEARATALYIAEDQLYFPYWSMGDRTMYHMKLDESQP
;
A
#
# COMPACT_ATOMS: atom_id res chain seq x y z
N MET A 1 -40.45 46.49 -96.41
CA MET A 1 -40.10 47.32 -95.23
C MET A 1 -41.32 47.40 -94.31
N PRO A 2 -41.21 47.35 -92.98
CA PRO A 2 -40.24 46.66 -92.10
C PRO A 2 -40.94 45.62 -91.17
N ARG A 3 -40.34 44.43 -90.98
CA ARG A 3 -39.65 43.93 -89.75
C ARG A 3 -40.48 43.99 -88.45
N ILE A 4 -40.65 42.85 -87.76
CA ILE A 4 -39.93 42.50 -86.51
C ILE A 4 -40.34 41.11 -85.93
N LEU A 5 -39.30 40.32 -85.66
CA LEU A 5 -39.03 39.23 -84.70
C LEU A 5 -39.86 37.93 -84.58
N LYS A 6 -39.13 36.83 -84.81
CA LYS A 6 -39.37 35.43 -84.41
C LYS A 6 -39.08 35.22 -82.92
N ALA A 7 -39.83 34.34 -82.26
CA ALA A 7 -39.33 33.50 -81.18
C ALA A 7 -40.07 32.16 -81.17
N TRP A 8 -39.31 31.07 -81.26
CA TRP A 8 -39.77 29.69 -81.12
C TRP A 8 -39.64 29.28 -79.65
N THR A 9 -40.64 28.60 -79.10
CA THR A 9 -40.52 27.88 -77.83
C THR A 9 -40.89 26.42 -78.03
N ALA A 10 -39.92 25.56 -77.75
CA ALA A 10 -40.04 24.10 -77.75
C ALA A 10 -40.52 23.60 -76.39
N THR A 11 -41.30 22.53 -76.44
CA THR A 11 -41.83 21.73 -75.32
C THR A 11 -40.75 21.00 -74.52
N ALA A 12 -40.89 20.92 -73.20
CA ALA A 12 -40.25 19.87 -72.38
C ALA A 12 -41.10 19.52 -71.14
N ALA A 13 -41.18 18.22 -70.89
CA ALA A 13 -42.06 17.52 -69.96
C ALA A 13 -41.74 17.79 -68.47
N ALA A 14 -42.78 17.74 -67.64
CA ALA A 14 -42.70 17.79 -66.19
C ALA A 14 -42.15 16.47 -65.63
N ALA A 15 -40.97 16.53 -64.99
CA ALA A 15 -40.43 15.47 -64.15
C ALA A 15 -40.71 15.79 -62.68
N ILE A 16 -41.37 14.86 -61.99
CA ILE A 16 -41.68 14.88 -60.56
C ILE A 16 -40.39 14.56 -59.80
N SER A 17 -39.84 15.54 -59.07
CA SER A 17 -38.76 15.31 -58.11
C SER A 17 -39.36 15.01 -56.73
N LEU A 18 -39.28 13.74 -56.32
CA LEU A 18 -39.42 13.35 -54.91
C LEU A 18 -38.28 13.99 -54.11
N MET A 19 -38.60 14.89 -53.19
CA MET A 19 -37.65 15.33 -52.16
C MET A 19 -37.51 14.23 -51.11
N LEU A 20 -36.47 13.43 -51.23
CA LEU A 20 -35.94 12.60 -50.15
C LEU A 20 -35.36 13.54 -49.09
N VAL A 21 -36.10 13.75 -47.99
CA VAL A 21 -35.58 14.40 -46.80
C VAL A 21 -34.62 13.40 -46.13
N TRP A 22 -33.32 13.57 -46.32
CA TRP A 22 -32.34 12.91 -45.47
C TRP A 22 -32.53 13.39 -44.02
N PRO A 23 -32.52 12.50 -43.01
CA PRO A 23 -32.39 12.94 -41.64
C PRO A 23 -31.07 13.70 -41.55
N ALA A 24 -31.14 14.96 -41.12
CA ALA A 24 -29.97 15.76 -40.85
C ALA A 24 -29.05 14.95 -39.94
N SER A 25 -27.84 14.66 -40.42
CA SER A 25 -26.76 14.21 -39.57
C SER A 25 -26.62 15.24 -38.46
N VAL A 26 -26.95 14.84 -37.23
CA VAL A 26 -26.69 15.66 -36.05
C VAL A 26 -25.17 15.81 -36.01
N SER A 27 -24.72 16.98 -36.43
CA SER A 27 -23.32 17.36 -36.38
C SER A 27 -22.97 17.57 -34.91
N TRP A 28 -22.26 16.63 -34.29
CA TRP A 28 -21.62 16.84 -32.99
C TRP A 28 -20.41 17.74 -33.20
N ALA A 29 -20.67 19.03 -33.42
CA ALA A 29 -19.64 20.04 -33.53
C ALA A 29 -20.09 21.28 -32.76
N ALA A 30 -20.13 21.15 -31.43
CA ALA A 30 -19.83 22.29 -30.57
C ALA A 30 -18.42 22.02 -30.03
N ALA A 31 -17.47 22.91 -30.31
CA ALA A 31 -16.21 22.94 -29.59
C ALA A 31 -16.54 23.18 -28.12
N SER A 32 -16.68 22.09 -27.37
CA SER A 32 -16.93 22.11 -25.93
C SER A 32 -15.73 22.78 -25.30
N SER A 33 -15.92 24.01 -24.84
CA SER A 33 -14.85 24.89 -24.37
C SER A 33 -13.95 24.13 -23.39
N GLU A 34 -12.66 24.13 -23.71
CA GLU A 34 -11.63 23.61 -22.83
C GLU A 34 -11.84 24.13 -21.40
N VAL A 35 -11.78 23.23 -20.43
CA VAL A 35 -11.82 23.54 -19.01
C VAL A 35 -10.44 23.40 -18.43
N GLN A 36 -10.20 24.20 -17.40
CA GLN A 36 -8.95 24.26 -16.66
C GLN A 36 -9.15 23.54 -15.32
N ALA A 37 -8.49 22.40 -15.15
CA ALA A 37 -8.48 21.62 -13.92
C ALA A 37 -7.10 21.70 -13.24
N THR A 38 -6.99 21.23 -12.01
CA THR A 38 -5.69 21.05 -11.32
C THR A 38 -5.59 19.62 -10.81
N PHE A 39 -4.50 19.27 -10.12
CA PHE A 39 -4.43 18.04 -9.35
C PHE A 39 -4.83 18.31 -7.89
N PRO A 40 -5.48 17.35 -7.20
CA PRO A 40 -5.80 17.51 -5.78
C PRO A 40 -4.50 17.62 -4.96
N VAL A 41 -4.44 18.63 -4.09
CA VAL A 41 -3.31 18.87 -3.17
C VAL A 41 -3.54 18.26 -1.78
N PHE A 42 -4.54 17.39 -1.67
CA PHE A 42 -4.94 16.69 -0.46
C PHE A 42 -4.92 15.18 -0.72
N PRO A 43 -4.73 14.34 0.32
CA PRO A 43 -4.75 12.90 0.14
C PRO A 43 -6.11 12.43 -0.39
N VAL A 44 -6.08 11.44 -1.27
CA VAL A 44 -7.28 10.76 -1.75
C VAL A 44 -7.17 9.27 -1.45
N THR A 45 -8.25 8.68 -0.94
CA THR A 45 -8.33 7.26 -0.59
C THR A 45 -9.46 6.57 -1.35
N VAL A 46 -9.17 5.38 -1.88
CA VAL A 46 -10.14 4.52 -2.57
C VAL A 46 -10.20 3.17 -1.86
N ASN A 47 -11.31 2.87 -1.21
CA ASN A 47 -11.50 1.65 -0.40
C ASN A 47 -10.28 1.37 0.51
N GLY A 48 -9.86 2.41 1.24
CA GLY A 48 -8.74 2.35 2.19
C GLY A 48 -7.34 2.48 1.60
N THR A 49 -7.15 2.41 0.28
CA THR A 49 -5.83 2.62 -0.34
C THR A 49 -5.61 4.09 -0.70
N VAL A 50 -4.53 4.66 -0.17
CA VAL A 50 -4.12 6.04 -0.46
C VAL A 50 -3.45 6.11 -1.83
N THR A 51 -3.86 7.07 -2.65
CA THR A 51 -3.38 7.21 -4.03
C THR A 51 -2.15 8.11 -4.13
N ASP A 52 -1.14 7.71 -4.91
CA ASP A 52 -0.02 8.55 -5.31
C ASP A 52 -0.40 9.39 -6.52
N GLN A 53 -0.60 10.69 -6.32
CA GLN A 53 -0.89 11.62 -7.42
C GLN A 53 0.37 12.16 -8.09
N MET A 54 1.49 12.21 -7.37
CA MET A 54 2.76 12.71 -7.87
C MET A 54 3.35 11.80 -8.95
N HIS A 55 3.13 10.50 -8.88
CA HIS A 55 3.70 9.54 -9.82
C HIS A 55 2.65 8.81 -10.65
N SER A 56 1.36 9.14 -10.51
CA SER A 56 0.32 8.49 -11.31
C SER A 56 0.47 8.79 -12.80
N GLN A 57 0.36 7.77 -13.64
CA GLN A 57 0.22 7.94 -15.10
C GLN A 57 -1.06 8.72 -15.45
N TYR A 58 -2.11 8.53 -14.65
CA TYR A 58 -3.43 9.14 -14.79
C TYR A 58 -3.83 9.80 -13.46
N PRO A 59 -3.21 10.94 -13.12
CA PRO A 59 -3.50 11.64 -11.86
C PRO A 59 -4.95 12.12 -11.84
N LEU A 60 -5.57 12.11 -10.66
CA LEU A 60 -6.89 12.64 -10.42
C LEU A 60 -6.94 14.12 -10.78
N LEU A 61 -8.08 14.57 -11.31
CA LEU A 61 -8.29 16.00 -11.59
C LEU A 61 -9.12 16.64 -10.47
N LEU A 62 -8.92 17.92 -10.24
CA LEU A 62 -9.74 18.77 -9.41
C LEU A 62 -10.30 19.88 -10.29
N TYR A 63 -11.63 19.92 -10.43
CA TYR A 63 -12.30 20.94 -11.22
C TYR A 63 -13.48 21.50 -10.42
N ARG A 64 -13.44 22.82 -10.15
CA ARG A 64 -14.45 23.52 -9.34
C ARG A 64 -14.72 22.79 -8.01
N ASP A 65 -13.63 22.43 -7.32
CA ASP A 65 -13.61 21.74 -6.03
C ASP A 65 -14.24 20.33 -6.01
N ILE A 66 -14.51 19.75 -7.18
CA ILE A 66 -14.91 18.35 -7.33
C ILE A 66 -13.72 17.53 -7.81
N THR A 67 -13.46 16.41 -7.13
CA THR A 67 -12.44 15.44 -7.54
C THR A 67 -12.97 14.56 -8.66
N TYR A 68 -12.16 14.37 -9.68
CA TYR A 68 -12.47 13.65 -10.91
C TYR A 68 -11.56 12.43 -11.04
N PHE A 69 -12.18 11.26 -11.23
CA PHE A 69 -11.47 9.98 -11.25
C PHE A 69 -11.34 9.48 -12.68
N PRO A 70 -10.15 9.03 -13.10
CA PRO A 70 -9.98 8.44 -14.42
C PRO A 70 -10.67 7.07 -14.46
N MET A 71 -11.45 6.84 -15.51
CA MET A 71 -12.13 5.57 -15.74
C MET A 71 -11.20 4.56 -16.43
N THR A 72 -9.99 4.37 -15.87
CA THR A 72 -9.10 3.28 -16.28
C THR A 72 -9.62 1.94 -15.79
N TRP A 73 -9.08 0.85 -16.31
CA TRP A 73 -9.42 -0.50 -15.84
C TRP A 73 -9.22 -0.68 -14.34
N ASN A 74 -8.12 -0.17 -13.78
CA ASN A 74 -7.79 -0.32 -12.37
C ASN A 74 -8.76 0.44 -11.46
N TYR A 75 -9.07 1.70 -11.78
CA TYR A 75 -10.06 2.47 -11.03
C TYR A 75 -11.46 1.89 -11.16
N THR A 76 -11.92 1.59 -12.37
CA THR A 76 -13.26 1.03 -12.58
C THR A 76 -13.43 -0.35 -11.94
N SER A 77 -12.39 -1.19 -11.95
CA SER A 77 -12.40 -2.47 -11.22
C SER A 77 -12.42 -2.29 -9.71
N SER A 78 -11.69 -1.31 -9.18
CA SER A 78 -11.69 -1.02 -7.74
C SER A 78 -12.98 -0.34 -7.28
N LEU A 79 -13.64 0.41 -8.15
CA LEU A 79 -14.91 1.11 -7.86
C LEU A 79 -16.16 0.24 -8.09
N GLY A 80 -15.99 -1.03 -8.50
CA GLY A 80 -17.13 -1.92 -8.74
C GLY A 80 -17.94 -1.50 -9.97
N LEU A 81 -17.25 -1.14 -11.06
CA LEU A 81 -17.86 -0.78 -12.33
C LEU A 81 -17.56 -1.82 -13.43
N ALA A 82 -18.56 -2.06 -14.26
CA ALA A 82 -18.44 -2.67 -15.57
C ALA A 82 -18.32 -1.55 -16.62
N VAL A 83 -17.38 -1.71 -17.55
CA VAL A 83 -17.07 -0.71 -18.57
C VAL A 83 -17.31 -1.33 -19.94
N SER A 84 -17.99 -0.60 -20.82
CA SER A 84 -18.02 -0.94 -22.25
C SER A 84 -17.83 0.31 -23.10
N TRP A 85 -17.20 0.13 -24.26
CA TRP A 85 -16.95 1.21 -25.21
C TRP A 85 -17.26 0.72 -26.64
N SER A 86 -17.96 1.53 -27.43
CA SER A 86 -18.06 1.36 -28.90
C SER A 86 -18.07 2.72 -29.61
N LYS A 87 -17.73 2.75 -30.90
CA LYS A 87 -17.62 4.01 -31.65
C LYS A 87 -18.97 4.65 -31.83
N GLU A 88 -19.99 3.82 -31.95
CA GLU A 88 -21.38 4.18 -32.16
C GLU A 88 -22.05 4.59 -30.85
N ASN A 89 -21.80 3.88 -29.74
CA ASN A 89 -22.52 4.11 -28.47
C ASN A 89 -21.71 4.86 -27.41
N GLY A 90 -20.44 5.15 -27.67
CA GLY A 90 -19.55 5.80 -26.71
C GLY A 90 -19.23 4.94 -25.49
N LEU A 91 -19.07 5.57 -24.33
CA LEU A 91 -18.70 4.95 -23.05
C LEU A 91 -19.96 4.58 -22.24
N SER A 92 -20.06 3.35 -21.74
CA SER A 92 -21.05 2.95 -20.74
C SER A 92 -20.36 2.47 -19.46
N LEU A 93 -20.83 2.98 -18.33
CA LEU A 93 -20.45 2.54 -16.99
C LEU A 93 -21.67 2.00 -16.26
N ASP A 94 -21.60 0.76 -15.84
CA ASP A 94 -22.69 0.10 -15.12
C ASP A 94 -22.17 -0.41 -13.79
N LYS A 95 -22.93 -0.20 -12.71
CA LYS A 95 -22.55 -0.76 -11.41
C LYS A 95 -22.54 -2.29 -11.49
N LYS A 96 -21.49 -2.90 -10.95
CA LYS A 96 -21.39 -4.35 -10.77
C LYS A 96 -21.15 -4.69 -9.30
N ASP A 97 -21.43 -5.94 -8.95
CA ASP A 97 -21.08 -6.47 -7.65
C ASP A 97 -19.58 -6.78 -7.57
N GLY A 98 -18.98 -6.45 -6.43
CA GLY A 98 -17.59 -6.74 -6.11
C GLY A 98 -16.59 -5.69 -6.62
N CYS A 99 -15.50 -5.56 -5.87
CA CYS A 99 -14.39 -4.65 -6.15
C CYS A 99 -13.05 -5.40 -6.11
N ALA A 100 -12.08 -4.96 -6.91
CA ALA A 100 -10.68 -5.38 -6.79
C ALA A 100 -9.90 -4.40 -5.89
N PRO A 101 -8.79 -4.82 -5.25
CA PRO A 101 -7.85 -3.87 -4.65
C PRO A 101 -7.37 -2.86 -5.70
N LEU A 102 -7.20 -1.60 -5.33
CA LEU A 102 -6.71 -0.58 -6.26
C LEU A 102 -5.24 -0.86 -6.59
N ALA A 103 -4.98 -1.31 -7.82
CA ALA A 103 -3.64 -1.28 -8.41
C ALA A 103 -3.39 0.13 -8.97
N GLN A 104 -2.23 0.72 -8.66
CA GLN A 104 -1.89 2.07 -9.12
C GLN A 104 -0.91 2.00 -10.28
N ASP A 105 -1.26 2.62 -11.41
CA ASP A 105 -0.37 2.78 -12.56
C ASP A 105 0.56 3.97 -12.29
N LEU A 106 1.75 3.71 -11.75
CA LEU A 106 2.73 4.75 -11.45
C LEU A 106 3.90 4.76 -12.44
N THR A 107 4.51 5.93 -12.61
CA THR A 107 5.70 6.17 -13.43
C THR A 107 6.85 6.73 -12.59
N ALA A 108 8.08 6.61 -13.07
CA ALA A 108 9.24 7.25 -12.43
C ALA A 108 9.21 8.78 -12.53
N GLU A 109 8.46 9.33 -13.49
CA GLU A 109 8.29 10.76 -13.69
C GLU A 109 7.33 11.37 -12.66
N SER A 110 7.62 12.60 -12.25
CA SER A 110 6.81 13.36 -11.30
C SER A 110 5.85 14.31 -12.01
N ASN A 111 4.62 14.37 -11.52
CA ASN A 111 3.60 15.35 -11.89
C ASN A 111 3.77 16.70 -11.13
N ALA A 112 4.88 16.89 -10.39
CA ALA A 112 5.16 18.16 -9.71
C ALA A 112 5.24 19.35 -10.69
N ASP A 113 5.89 19.15 -11.83
CA ASP A 113 6.09 20.19 -12.86
C ASP A 113 4.82 20.43 -13.69
N SER A 114 3.84 19.53 -13.60
CA SER A 114 2.49 19.69 -14.15
C SER A 114 1.50 20.24 -13.12
N SER A 115 1.96 20.83 -12.01
CA SER A 115 1.14 21.55 -11.03
C SER A 115 0.39 22.78 -11.58
N GLY A 116 0.66 23.16 -12.83
CA GLY A 116 -0.13 24.12 -13.58
C GLY A 116 -1.52 23.61 -13.98
N SER A 117 -2.30 24.52 -14.53
CA SER A 117 -3.63 24.21 -15.04
C SER A 117 -3.60 23.13 -16.12
N GLN A 118 -4.43 22.10 -15.96
CA GLN A 118 -4.59 20.97 -16.87
C GLN A 118 -5.77 21.23 -17.80
N ALA A 119 -5.47 21.41 -19.08
CA ALA A 119 -6.47 21.49 -20.13
C ALA A 119 -7.18 20.15 -20.30
N ALA A 120 -8.48 20.13 -20.03
CA ALA A 120 -9.36 19.02 -20.32
C ALA A 120 -10.56 19.51 -21.15
N VAL A 121 -11.23 18.61 -21.86
CA VAL A 121 -12.43 18.95 -22.61
C VAL A 121 -13.60 18.11 -22.14
N PRO A 122 -14.85 18.60 -22.15
CA PRO A 122 -15.99 17.71 -21.98
C PRO A 122 -15.92 16.53 -22.96
N ALA A 123 -16.31 15.34 -22.50
CA ALA A 123 -16.18 14.12 -23.31
C ALA A 123 -16.92 14.30 -24.65
N PRO A 124 -16.22 14.21 -25.81
CA PRO A 124 -16.77 14.52 -27.12
C PRO A 124 -17.54 13.33 -27.73
N PHE A 125 -17.96 12.37 -26.90
CA PHE A 125 -18.65 11.15 -27.29
C PHE A 125 -19.79 10.86 -26.31
N PRO A 126 -20.78 10.04 -26.71
CA PRO A 126 -21.88 9.66 -25.82
C PRO A 126 -21.39 8.97 -24.55
N VAL A 127 -22.00 9.28 -23.41
CA VAL A 127 -21.71 8.63 -22.14
C VAL A 127 -23.00 8.11 -21.53
N LYS A 128 -22.98 6.87 -21.03
CA LYS A 128 -24.09 6.24 -20.31
C LYS A 128 -23.64 5.78 -18.93
N VAL A 129 -24.53 5.95 -17.94
CA VAL A 129 -24.36 5.50 -16.57
C VAL A 129 -25.58 4.70 -16.16
N ASN A 130 -25.41 3.43 -15.81
CA ASN A 130 -26.51 2.51 -15.48
C ASN A 130 -27.64 2.54 -16.54
N GLY A 131 -27.26 2.52 -17.81
CA GLY A 131 -28.18 2.66 -18.95
C GLY A 131 -28.74 4.06 -19.23
N LYS A 132 -28.52 5.06 -18.39
CA LYS A 132 -29.00 6.45 -18.57
C LYS A 132 -27.98 7.28 -19.37
N THR A 133 -28.44 7.98 -20.40
CA THR A 133 -27.59 8.89 -21.19
C THR A 133 -27.24 10.15 -20.39
N ILE A 134 -25.97 10.53 -20.40
CA ILE A 134 -25.45 11.76 -19.82
C ILE A 134 -25.28 12.82 -20.92
N VAL A 135 -25.81 14.02 -20.67
CA VAL A 135 -25.69 15.17 -21.57
C VAL A 135 -24.73 16.18 -20.95
N ASN A 136 -23.44 16.13 -21.32
CA ASN A 136 -22.39 16.95 -20.72
C ASN A 136 -22.69 18.46 -20.71
N ALA A 137 -23.42 18.98 -21.71
CA ALA A 137 -23.77 20.40 -21.77
C ALA A 137 -24.72 20.84 -20.63
N ASP A 138 -25.50 19.92 -20.09
CA ASP A 138 -26.46 20.17 -19.00
C ASP A 138 -25.84 19.86 -17.62
N GLU A 139 -24.64 19.29 -17.58
CA GLU A 139 -23.95 18.94 -16.35
C GLU A 139 -23.15 20.14 -15.81
N PRO A 140 -23.37 20.56 -14.55
CA PRO A 140 -22.51 21.58 -13.92
C PRO A 140 -21.05 21.09 -13.78
N TYR A 141 -20.89 19.78 -13.70
CA TYR A 141 -19.63 19.04 -13.64
C TYR A 141 -19.66 17.98 -14.75
N PRO A 142 -19.33 18.34 -16.00
CA PRO A 142 -19.40 17.40 -17.12
C PRO A 142 -18.35 16.31 -16.97
N VAL A 143 -18.58 15.15 -17.60
CA VAL A 143 -17.54 14.12 -17.76
C VAL A 143 -16.44 14.72 -18.63
N LEU A 144 -15.20 14.65 -18.16
CA LEU A 144 -14.05 15.24 -18.86
C LEU A 144 -13.28 14.17 -19.63
N LEU A 145 -12.63 14.58 -20.70
CA LEU A 145 -11.62 13.82 -21.42
C LEU A 145 -10.27 14.51 -21.20
N TYR A 146 -9.33 13.77 -20.61
CA TYR A 146 -7.97 14.24 -20.36
C TYR A 146 -7.01 13.10 -20.68
N ARG A 147 -5.97 13.38 -21.48
CA ARG A 147 -5.00 12.38 -21.98
C ARG A 147 -5.67 11.12 -22.56
N ASN A 148 -6.74 11.29 -23.32
CA ASN A 148 -7.55 10.22 -23.92
C ASN A 148 -8.25 9.27 -22.92
N ILE A 149 -8.37 9.65 -21.65
CA ILE A 149 -9.12 8.91 -20.63
C ILE A 149 -10.30 9.75 -20.19
N ALA A 150 -11.46 9.10 -20.01
CA ALA A 150 -12.64 9.74 -19.44
C ALA A 150 -12.48 9.89 -17.92
N TYR A 151 -12.75 11.07 -17.40
CA TYR A 151 -12.70 11.40 -15.98
C TYR A 151 -14.11 11.70 -15.49
N PHE A 152 -14.54 10.96 -14.48
CA PHE A 152 -15.87 11.10 -13.90
C PHE A 152 -15.85 11.99 -12.66
N PRO A 153 -16.79 12.95 -12.53
CA PRO A 153 -16.89 13.78 -11.34
C PRO A 153 -17.45 12.97 -10.18
N MET A 154 -16.80 13.05 -9.02
CA MET A 154 -17.29 12.43 -7.78
C MET A 154 -18.32 13.33 -7.08
N THR A 155 -19.35 13.76 -7.82
CA THR A 155 -20.49 14.53 -7.28
C THR A 155 -21.46 13.60 -6.55
N TRP A 156 -22.34 14.17 -5.73
CA TRP A 156 -23.44 13.42 -5.09
C TRP A 156 -24.27 12.62 -6.10
N ARG A 157 -24.62 13.23 -7.23
CA ARG A 157 -25.38 12.57 -8.30
C ARG A 157 -24.69 11.29 -8.79
N PHE A 158 -23.40 11.34 -9.11
CA PHE A 158 -22.72 10.15 -9.62
C PHE A 158 -22.34 9.18 -8.49
N ALA A 159 -21.60 9.65 -7.48
CA ALA A 159 -21.09 8.79 -6.43
C ALA A 159 -22.22 8.17 -5.59
N TYR A 160 -23.21 8.95 -5.16
CA TYR A 160 -24.28 8.48 -4.29
C TYR A 160 -25.51 7.99 -5.06
N GLU A 161 -26.10 8.81 -5.93
CA GLU A 161 -27.40 8.45 -6.55
C GLU A 161 -27.26 7.37 -7.63
N GLU A 162 -26.25 7.47 -8.50
CA GLU A 162 -26.04 6.48 -9.56
C GLU A 162 -25.28 5.25 -9.08
N PHE A 163 -24.20 5.42 -8.31
CA PHE A 163 -23.34 4.29 -7.92
C PHE A 163 -23.54 3.80 -6.48
N ASN A 164 -24.25 4.54 -5.62
CA ASN A 164 -24.46 4.20 -4.22
C ASN A 164 -23.14 3.87 -3.48
N TRP A 165 -22.16 4.75 -3.68
CA TRP A 165 -20.91 4.83 -2.94
C TRP A 165 -21.07 5.82 -1.79
N LYS A 166 -20.22 5.68 -0.77
CA LYS A 166 -20.08 6.70 0.28
C LYS A 166 -18.82 7.51 0.01
N THR A 167 -18.90 8.80 0.29
CA THR A 167 -17.75 9.69 0.29
C THR A 167 -17.60 10.31 1.67
N SER A 168 -16.37 10.64 2.05
CA SER A 168 -16.09 11.35 3.30
C SER A 168 -14.93 12.31 3.12
N TRP A 169 -14.88 13.30 4.00
CA TRP A 169 -13.79 14.25 4.09
C TRP A 169 -13.24 14.26 5.51
N ASP A 170 -11.92 14.24 5.63
CA ASP A 170 -11.19 14.43 6.88
C ASP A 170 -10.09 15.47 6.66
N VAL A 171 -9.83 16.30 7.67
CA VAL A 171 -8.86 17.41 7.54
C VAL A 171 -7.41 16.93 7.39
N VAL A 172 -7.09 15.70 7.84
CA VAL A 172 -5.76 15.08 7.71
C VAL A 172 -5.74 14.06 6.57
N ARG A 173 -6.77 13.20 6.48
CA ARG A 173 -6.83 12.08 5.50
C ARG A 173 -7.45 12.48 4.16
N GLY A 174 -7.95 13.70 4.02
CA GLY A 174 -8.49 14.24 2.77
C GLY A 174 -9.78 13.57 2.32
N PHE A 175 -9.91 13.36 1.01
CA PHE A 175 -11.13 12.85 0.38
C PHE A 175 -11.10 11.32 0.25
N ALA A 176 -12.12 10.63 0.75
CA ALA A 176 -12.22 9.18 0.64
C ALA A 176 -13.48 8.75 -0.11
N ILE A 177 -13.36 7.67 -0.89
CA ILE A 177 -14.47 6.96 -1.53
C ILE A 177 -14.51 5.53 -1.03
N GLN A 178 -15.70 5.13 -0.57
CA GLN A 178 -16.06 3.78 -0.24
C GLN A 178 -17.08 3.26 -1.26
N SER A 179 -16.61 2.45 -2.21
CA SER A 179 -17.42 1.93 -3.31
C SER A 179 -17.97 0.53 -3.06
N CYS A 180 -17.27 -0.27 -2.26
CA CYS A 180 -17.70 -1.59 -1.85
C CYS A 180 -17.55 -1.73 -0.34
N THR A 181 -18.59 -2.14 0.38
CA THR A 181 -18.43 -2.60 1.76
C THR A 181 -17.79 -3.98 1.69
N ARG A 182 -16.47 -4.02 1.82
CA ARG A 182 -15.76 -5.28 2.02
C ARG A 182 -15.94 -5.68 3.48
N PRO A 183 -16.44 -6.90 3.79
CA PRO A 183 -16.39 -7.43 5.16
C PRO A 183 -14.96 -7.44 5.74
N ASP A 184 -13.94 -7.30 4.90
CA ASP A 184 -12.52 -7.43 5.20
C ASP A 184 -11.69 -6.16 4.93
N GLU A 185 -12.25 -4.96 4.73
CA GLU A 185 -11.41 -3.77 4.52
C GLU A 185 -10.63 -3.39 5.77
N GLU A 186 -11.31 -3.29 6.92
CA GLU A 186 -10.66 -3.16 8.22
C GLU A 186 -9.67 -4.30 8.43
N GLY A 187 -10.06 -5.53 8.05
CA GLY A 187 -9.19 -6.71 8.07
C GLY A 187 -7.95 -6.60 7.17
N ARG A 188 -8.05 -5.95 6.00
CA ARG A 188 -6.94 -5.75 5.06
C ARG A 188 -5.95 -4.74 5.60
N THR A 189 -6.45 -3.60 6.08
CA THR A 189 -5.62 -2.56 6.70
C THR A 189 -4.93 -3.11 7.95
N GLN A 190 -5.66 -3.87 8.76
CA GLN A 190 -5.11 -4.57 9.92
C GLN A 190 -4.04 -5.59 9.50
N ALA A 191 -4.32 -6.45 8.52
CA ALA A 191 -3.35 -7.45 8.04
C ALA A 191 -2.07 -6.81 7.47
N GLN A 192 -2.18 -5.63 6.83
CA GLN A 192 -1.01 -4.88 6.36
C GLN A 192 -0.20 -4.32 7.55
N ALA A 193 -0.85 -3.72 8.55
CA ALA A 193 -0.18 -3.22 9.75
C ALA A 193 0.50 -4.36 10.54
N GLU A 194 -0.16 -5.51 10.69
CA GLU A 194 0.41 -6.71 11.30
C GLU A 194 1.66 -7.20 10.55
N ALA A 195 1.58 -7.30 9.22
CA ALA A 195 2.72 -7.71 8.39
C ALA A 195 3.92 -6.74 8.51
N LEU A 196 3.66 -5.44 8.57
CA LEU A 196 4.72 -4.43 8.74
C LEU A 196 5.35 -4.48 10.14
N ASN A 197 4.55 -4.71 11.19
CA ASN A 197 5.06 -4.91 12.54
C ASN A 197 5.94 -6.17 12.63
N LEU A 198 5.53 -7.27 12.00
CA LEU A 198 6.33 -8.50 11.90
C LEU A 198 7.62 -8.30 11.09
N ALA A 199 7.55 -7.57 9.97
CA ALA A 199 8.72 -7.22 9.16
C ALA A 199 9.74 -6.39 9.96
N SER A 200 9.25 -5.51 10.82
CA SER A 200 10.02 -4.74 11.80
C SER A 200 10.51 -5.58 12.99
N GLY A 201 10.44 -6.90 12.93
CA GLY A 201 10.98 -7.84 13.92
C GLY A 201 9.96 -8.39 14.91
N GLY A 202 8.69 -7.96 14.82
CA GLY A 202 7.59 -8.51 15.61
C GLY A 202 7.80 -8.43 17.11
N GLN A 203 8.34 -7.32 17.63
CA GLN A 203 8.43 -7.12 19.09
C GLN A 203 7.06 -6.87 19.71
N LEU A 204 6.08 -6.47 18.89
CA LEU A 204 4.68 -6.39 19.27
C LEU A 204 3.76 -6.96 18.17
N ALA A 205 2.56 -7.34 18.58
CA ALA A 205 1.43 -7.69 17.73
C ALA A 205 0.18 -6.94 18.21
N VAL A 206 -0.74 -6.65 17.30
CA VAL A 206 -1.95 -5.86 17.58
C VAL A 206 -3.17 -6.64 17.11
N LYS A 207 -4.19 -6.77 17.95
CA LYS A 207 -5.47 -7.39 17.59
C LYS A 207 -6.57 -6.90 18.53
N ASP A 208 -7.74 -6.57 17.97
CA ASP A 208 -8.97 -6.24 18.69
C ASP A 208 -8.76 -5.20 19.82
N GLY A 209 -8.03 -4.11 19.55
CA GLY A 209 -7.75 -3.06 20.53
C GLY A 209 -6.80 -3.45 21.66
N TRP A 210 -5.93 -4.43 21.41
CA TRP A 210 -4.89 -4.86 22.33
C TRP A 210 -3.54 -4.96 21.64
N VAL A 211 -2.49 -4.58 22.38
CA VAL A 211 -1.09 -4.73 22.01
C VAL A 211 -0.48 -5.83 22.87
N TYR A 212 0.10 -6.83 22.23
CA TYR A 212 0.86 -7.92 22.86
C TYR A 212 2.33 -7.68 22.59
N MET A 213 3.16 -7.51 23.61
CA MET A 213 4.54 -7.08 23.40
C MET A 213 5.51 -7.60 24.46
N ASN A 214 6.79 -7.55 24.08
CA ASN A 214 7.89 -7.53 25.05
C ASN A 214 8.29 -6.07 25.32
N PRO A 215 7.92 -5.49 26.48
CA PRO A 215 8.22 -4.10 26.80
C PRO A 215 9.70 -3.87 27.10
N TYR A 216 10.43 -4.90 27.52
CA TYR A 216 11.79 -4.78 28.04
C TYR A 216 12.70 -5.84 27.44
N HIS A 217 13.66 -5.38 26.65
CA HIS A 217 14.73 -6.23 26.15
C HIS A 217 16.04 -5.85 26.83
N TRP A 218 16.13 -6.18 28.11
CA TRP A 218 17.31 -5.95 28.95
C TRP A 218 18.34 -7.07 28.79
N SER A 219 19.60 -6.69 28.96
CA SER A 219 20.76 -7.58 29.08
C SER A 219 20.69 -8.41 30.35
N GLU A 220 20.27 -7.79 31.46
CA GLU A 220 20.03 -8.41 32.75
C GLU A 220 18.66 -7.98 33.31
N GLY A 221 17.88 -8.91 33.86
CA GLY A 221 16.59 -8.62 34.49
C GLY A 221 15.44 -9.53 34.06
N ALA A 222 14.26 -9.30 34.63
CA ALA A 222 13.07 -10.10 34.35
C ALA A 222 12.54 -9.81 32.93
N HIS A 223 12.27 -10.88 32.19
CA HIS A 223 11.60 -10.80 30.89
C HIS A 223 10.10 -10.92 31.08
N GLN A 224 9.33 -10.34 30.16
CA GLN A 224 7.88 -10.48 30.20
C GLN A 224 7.26 -10.38 28.81
N LEU A 225 6.21 -11.16 28.62
CA LEU A 225 5.18 -10.94 27.61
C LEU A 225 3.99 -10.29 28.31
N VAL A 226 3.57 -9.12 27.82
CA VAL A 226 2.43 -8.37 28.36
C VAL A 226 1.37 -8.16 27.30
N LYS A 227 0.14 -7.91 27.76
CA LYS A 227 -0.98 -7.39 26.98
C LYS A 227 -1.38 -6.03 27.54
N THR A 228 -1.56 -5.03 26.68
CA THR A 228 -1.89 -3.66 27.08
C THR A 228 -2.78 -2.97 26.05
N LYS A 229 -3.43 -1.86 26.42
CA LYS A 229 -4.10 -0.97 25.47
C LYS A 229 -3.07 -0.20 24.63
N PRO A 230 -3.43 0.29 23.43
CA PRO A 230 -2.51 1.03 22.56
C PRO A 230 -1.85 2.25 23.24
N ASP A 231 -2.52 2.87 24.21
CA ASP A 231 -2.00 3.98 25.02
C ASP A 231 -1.13 3.53 26.22
N GLY A 232 -0.88 2.22 26.35
CA GLY A 232 -0.14 1.62 27.45
C GLY A 232 -0.98 1.33 28.71
N ALA A 233 -2.27 1.67 28.75
CA ALA A 233 -3.13 1.43 29.90
C ALA A 233 -3.53 -0.05 30.06
N SER A 234 -3.97 -0.43 31.27
CA SER A 234 -4.47 -1.79 31.57
C SER A 234 -3.45 -2.91 31.28
N GLN A 235 -2.16 -2.63 31.44
CA GLN A 235 -1.12 -3.62 31.22
C GLN A 235 -1.28 -4.82 32.15
N THR A 236 -1.30 -6.01 31.57
CA THR A 236 -1.37 -7.30 32.28
C THR A 236 -0.23 -8.21 31.80
N LYS A 237 0.49 -8.83 32.72
CA LYS A 237 1.53 -9.82 32.39
C LYS A 237 0.90 -11.15 32.01
N LEU A 238 1.35 -11.74 30.91
CA LEU A 238 0.91 -13.05 30.41
C LEU A 238 1.92 -14.16 30.71
N SER A 239 3.22 -13.87 30.64
CA SER A 239 4.31 -14.83 30.83
C SER A 239 5.62 -14.13 31.20
N ASP A 240 6.55 -14.86 31.79
CA ASP A 240 7.94 -14.41 32.07
C ASP A 240 8.90 -14.70 30.88
N ASP A 241 8.35 -15.07 29.72
CA ASP A 241 9.14 -15.38 28.53
C ASP A 241 9.86 -14.16 27.96
N LYS A 242 11.09 -14.38 27.49
CA LYS A 242 11.81 -13.46 26.61
C LYS A 242 11.34 -13.62 25.17
N VAL A 243 10.19 -13.05 24.85
CA VAL A 243 9.56 -13.24 23.55
C VAL A 243 10.15 -12.33 22.46
N ASN A 244 10.16 -12.85 21.23
CA ASN A 244 10.36 -12.10 19.99
C ASN A 244 9.49 -12.71 18.87
N SER A 245 9.32 -11.98 17.76
CA SER A 245 8.49 -12.41 16.61
C SER A 245 7.07 -12.81 17.02
N ILE A 246 6.40 -11.97 17.80
CA ILE A 246 5.04 -12.20 18.31
C ILE A 246 4.05 -12.10 17.14
N ASN A 247 3.26 -13.16 16.96
CA ASN A 247 2.16 -13.25 16.02
C ASN A 247 0.88 -13.50 16.81
N VAL A 248 -0.25 -12.95 16.38
CA VAL A 248 -1.56 -13.20 17.01
C VAL A 248 -2.51 -13.79 15.98
N VAL A 249 -3.08 -14.97 16.26
CA VAL A 249 -3.99 -15.69 15.36
C VAL A 249 -5.14 -16.25 16.19
N GLY A 250 -6.35 -15.72 15.97
CA GLY A 250 -7.51 -16.05 16.79
C GLY A 250 -7.25 -15.71 18.27
N ASP A 251 -7.36 -16.72 19.13
CA ASP A 251 -7.12 -16.60 20.57
C ASP A 251 -5.69 -16.97 21.01
N TRP A 252 -4.79 -17.22 20.05
CA TRP A 252 -3.42 -17.65 20.32
C TRP A 252 -2.40 -16.58 19.94
N LEU A 253 -1.36 -16.47 20.76
CA LEU A 253 -0.10 -15.85 20.41
C LEU A 253 0.90 -16.94 20.04
N TYR A 254 1.59 -16.77 18.93
CA TYR A 254 2.74 -17.59 18.53
C TYR A 254 3.99 -16.73 18.57
N TYR A 255 5.06 -17.23 19.16
CA TYR A 255 6.27 -16.44 19.36
C TYR A 255 7.49 -17.33 19.51
N ILE A 256 8.65 -16.71 19.40
CA ILE A 256 9.94 -17.33 19.70
C ILE A 256 10.36 -16.92 21.10
N ALA A 257 10.78 -17.89 21.90
CA ALA A 257 11.37 -17.68 23.21
C ALA A 257 12.52 -18.67 23.45
N SER A 258 13.41 -18.32 24.37
CA SER A 258 14.56 -19.15 24.73
C SER A 258 14.42 -19.66 26.16
N GLU A 259 14.56 -20.97 26.33
CA GLU A 259 14.78 -21.63 27.62
C GLU A 259 16.23 -22.17 27.65
N PRO A 260 16.85 -22.39 28.83
CA PRO A 260 18.25 -22.83 28.92
C PRO A 260 18.61 -24.06 28.05
N SER A 261 17.68 -24.98 27.87
CA SER A 261 17.87 -26.19 27.04
C SER A 261 17.19 -26.12 25.66
N LYS A 262 16.58 -24.99 25.29
CA LYS A 262 15.81 -24.81 24.04
C LYS A 262 16.01 -23.38 23.52
N PRO A 263 17.15 -23.07 22.89
CA PRO A 263 17.40 -21.75 22.34
C PRO A 263 16.46 -21.46 21.17
N ASN A 264 15.81 -20.29 21.21
CA ASN A 264 14.93 -19.76 20.15
C ASN A 264 13.88 -20.75 19.64
N ALA A 265 13.24 -21.48 20.55
CA ALA A 265 12.16 -22.41 20.24
C ALA A 265 10.83 -21.66 20.00
N ILE A 266 9.92 -22.32 19.28
CA ILE A 266 8.61 -21.76 18.93
C ILE A 266 7.57 -22.25 19.94
N TYR A 267 6.90 -21.30 20.57
CA TYR A 267 5.86 -21.51 21.56
C TYR A 267 4.55 -20.89 21.10
N LYS A 268 3.47 -21.32 21.77
CA LYS A 268 2.20 -20.62 21.74
C LYS A 268 1.63 -20.47 23.15
N ILE A 269 0.82 -19.44 23.36
CA ILE A 269 0.08 -19.17 24.59
C ILE A 269 -1.27 -18.56 24.20
N LYS A 270 -2.33 -18.78 24.98
CA LYS A 270 -3.58 -18.07 24.76
C LYS A 270 -3.42 -16.59 25.06
N THR A 271 -4.25 -15.76 24.43
CA THR A 271 -4.25 -14.30 24.63
C THR A 271 -4.67 -13.85 26.04
N ASP A 272 -5.13 -14.78 26.88
CA ASP A 272 -5.40 -14.61 28.30
C ASP A 272 -4.23 -15.06 29.21
N GLY A 273 -3.16 -15.62 28.64
CA GLY A 273 -1.98 -16.10 29.36
C GLY A 273 -2.01 -17.59 29.74
N THR A 274 -3.08 -18.31 29.39
CA THR A 274 -3.19 -19.75 29.69
C THR A 274 -2.63 -20.64 28.57
N ASP A 275 -2.51 -21.94 28.84
CA ASP A 275 -2.12 -22.97 27.85
C ASP A 275 -0.81 -22.72 27.09
N ARG A 276 0.17 -22.11 27.75
CA ARG A 276 1.54 -21.98 27.22
C ARG A 276 2.08 -23.38 26.87
N SER A 277 2.40 -23.60 25.61
CA SER A 277 2.86 -24.89 25.09
C SER A 277 3.96 -24.73 24.05
N LEU A 278 4.90 -25.68 24.06
CA LEU A 278 5.94 -25.80 23.05
C LEU A 278 5.34 -26.33 21.75
N VAL A 279 5.60 -25.66 20.64
CA VAL A 279 5.19 -26.12 19.30
C VAL A 279 6.36 -26.82 18.60
N SER A 280 7.57 -26.26 18.67
CA SER A 280 8.76 -26.86 18.07
C SER A 280 10.03 -26.41 18.76
N GLN A 281 10.99 -27.33 18.95
CA GLN A 281 12.35 -27.02 19.42
C GLN A 281 13.28 -26.52 18.31
N THR A 282 12.76 -26.29 17.10
CA THR A 282 13.57 -25.75 16.01
C THR A 282 14.11 -24.38 16.41
N ASN A 283 15.44 -24.22 16.34
CA ASN A 283 16.11 -22.95 16.56
C ASN A 283 15.73 -21.98 15.44
N ALA A 284 14.85 -21.03 15.74
CA ALA A 284 14.17 -20.19 14.76
C ALA A 284 14.38 -18.69 15.02
N SER A 285 14.24 -17.88 13.98
CA SER A 285 14.11 -16.42 14.08
C SER A 285 13.11 -15.93 13.03
N ARG A 286 12.59 -14.70 13.18
CA ARG A 286 11.66 -14.07 12.23
C ARG A 286 10.42 -14.96 11.95
N LEU A 287 9.67 -15.32 12.98
CA LEU A 287 8.46 -16.13 12.85
C LEU A 287 7.30 -15.33 12.25
N TRP A 288 6.64 -15.88 11.24
CA TRP A 288 5.40 -15.37 10.66
C TRP A 288 4.36 -16.50 10.65
N VAL A 289 3.17 -16.25 11.21
CA VAL A 289 2.08 -17.24 11.25
C VAL A 289 0.91 -16.77 10.42
N ARG A 290 0.51 -17.55 9.42
CA ARG A 290 -0.55 -17.20 8.49
C ARG A 290 -1.18 -18.45 7.88
N ASP A 291 -2.51 -18.47 7.75
CA ASP A 291 -3.27 -19.51 7.04
C ASP A 291 -2.93 -20.95 7.50
N GLY A 292 -2.72 -21.12 8.81
CA GLY A 292 -2.36 -22.42 9.43
C GLY A 292 -0.90 -22.86 9.23
N TRP A 293 -0.07 -21.99 8.66
CA TRP A 293 1.36 -22.21 8.46
C TRP A 293 2.20 -21.25 9.30
N MET A 294 3.39 -21.71 9.69
CA MET A 294 4.43 -20.93 10.34
C MET A 294 5.65 -20.90 9.42
N TYR A 295 6.09 -19.72 9.03
CA TYR A 295 7.30 -19.47 8.24
C TYR A 295 8.35 -18.85 9.13
N TYR A 296 9.59 -19.29 9.03
CA TYR A 296 10.66 -18.82 9.90
C TYR A 296 12.03 -18.99 9.25
N LEU A 297 13.00 -18.20 9.72
CA LEU A 297 14.41 -18.44 9.44
C LEU A 297 14.92 -19.52 10.39
N ARG A 298 15.38 -20.65 9.85
CA ARG A 298 16.08 -21.66 10.66
C ARG A 298 17.48 -21.14 10.96
N LEU A 299 17.84 -21.13 12.23
CA LEU A 299 19.18 -20.79 12.69
C LEU A 299 20.08 -22.03 12.66
N ALA A 300 21.30 -21.86 12.17
CA ALA A 300 22.38 -22.82 12.20
C ALA A 300 23.47 -22.32 13.15
N GLU A 301 24.02 -23.22 13.94
CA GLU A 301 25.15 -22.92 14.80
C GLU A 301 26.41 -22.72 13.94
N ARG A 302 27.13 -21.62 14.19
CA ARG A 302 28.43 -21.38 13.59
C ARG A 302 29.47 -22.05 14.48
N SER A 303 30.25 -22.97 13.92
CA SER A 303 31.41 -23.57 14.59
C SER A 303 32.36 -22.46 15.05
N GLY A 304 32.35 -22.13 16.34
CA GLY A 304 33.20 -21.07 16.88
C GLY A 304 32.86 -20.68 18.31
N ASN A 305 33.58 -21.30 19.25
CA ASN A 305 33.69 -21.00 20.68
C ASN A 305 32.68 -21.73 21.59
N ASP A 306 33.18 -22.70 22.37
CA ASP A 306 32.43 -23.54 23.31
C ASP A 306 31.70 -22.74 24.42
N ASN A 307 32.05 -21.46 24.61
CA ASN A 307 31.52 -20.62 25.67
C ASN A 307 30.32 -19.74 25.25
N ALA A 308 30.03 -19.59 23.96
CA ALA A 308 28.85 -18.85 23.46
C ALA A 308 28.55 -19.20 21.98
N PRO A 309 27.67 -20.17 21.70
CA PRO A 309 27.34 -20.54 20.33
C PRO A 309 26.73 -19.33 19.59
N SER A 310 27.33 -18.97 18.46
CA SER A 310 26.79 -17.93 17.57
C SER A 310 25.92 -18.56 16.50
N TYR A 311 24.77 -17.96 16.22
CA TYR A 311 23.81 -18.49 15.26
C TYR A 311 23.71 -17.61 14.02
N THR A 312 23.66 -18.23 12.85
CA THR A 312 23.36 -17.55 11.59
C THR A 312 22.17 -18.19 10.90
N PRO A 313 21.37 -17.44 10.14
CA PRO A 313 20.28 -18.02 9.34
C PRO A 313 20.84 -19.02 8.32
N GLY A 314 20.40 -20.28 8.42
CA GLY A 314 20.75 -21.39 7.53
C GLY A 314 19.69 -21.70 6.47
N GLY A 315 18.62 -20.91 6.41
CA GLY A 315 17.57 -21.07 5.41
C GLY A 315 16.19 -20.57 5.88
N ILE A 316 15.23 -20.60 4.96
CA ILE A 316 13.82 -20.37 5.23
C ILE A 316 13.12 -21.73 5.26
N GLU A 317 12.34 -21.95 6.31
CA GLU A 317 11.52 -23.16 6.49
C GLU A 317 10.07 -22.77 6.79
N ARG A 318 9.18 -23.73 6.63
CA ARG A 318 7.80 -23.65 7.12
C ARG A 318 7.35 -24.94 7.78
N MET A 319 6.35 -24.86 8.65
CA MET A 319 5.63 -26.01 9.22
C MET A 319 4.20 -25.61 9.58
N ARG A 320 3.32 -26.58 9.83
CA ARG A 320 1.96 -26.31 10.32
C ARG A 320 2.00 -25.72 11.73
N THR A 321 0.94 -25.00 12.12
CA THR A 321 0.80 -24.40 13.46
C THR A 321 0.77 -25.41 14.62
N ASP A 322 0.66 -26.70 14.34
CA ASP A 322 0.78 -27.80 15.29
C ASP A 322 2.20 -28.43 15.34
N GLY A 323 3.13 -27.94 14.52
CA GLY A 323 4.49 -28.44 14.40
C GLY A 323 4.70 -29.55 13.36
N SER A 324 3.64 -30.00 12.67
CA SER A 324 3.72 -31.02 11.62
C SER A 324 4.12 -30.44 10.25
N GLU A 325 4.29 -31.33 9.26
CA GLU A 325 4.58 -30.98 7.84
C GLU A 325 5.74 -29.99 7.65
N LYS A 326 6.83 -30.18 8.39
CA LYS A 326 8.03 -29.34 8.27
C LYS A 326 8.66 -29.46 6.88
N GLN A 327 8.95 -28.32 6.26
CA GLN A 327 9.48 -28.19 4.90
C GLN A 327 10.54 -27.10 4.82
N THR A 328 11.64 -27.37 4.12
CA THR A 328 12.65 -26.36 3.78
C THR A 328 12.28 -25.71 2.45
N LEU A 329 12.08 -24.39 2.45
CA LEU A 329 11.75 -23.60 1.25
C LEU A 329 13.00 -23.11 0.53
N LEU A 330 14.03 -22.75 1.31
CA LEU A 330 15.30 -22.27 0.80
C LEU A 330 16.40 -22.71 1.75
N SER A 331 17.28 -23.60 1.29
CA SER A 331 18.57 -23.85 1.94
C SER A 331 19.55 -22.79 1.46
N SER A 332 20.13 -22.01 2.36
CA SER A 332 21.04 -20.94 1.97
C SER A 332 22.27 -20.90 2.87
N ILE A 333 23.44 -20.88 2.24
CA ILE A 333 24.70 -20.41 2.83
C ILE A 333 24.79 -18.88 2.82
N ASP A 334 24.05 -18.20 1.93
CA ASP A 334 23.94 -16.75 1.92
C ASP A 334 23.08 -16.33 3.11
N HIS A 335 23.65 -15.63 4.07
CA HIS A 335 22.98 -15.19 5.29
C HIS A 335 21.70 -14.39 4.96
N ILE A 336 20.52 -14.92 5.30
CA ILE A 336 19.23 -14.24 5.08
C ILE A 336 18.95 -13.30 6.25
N LYS A 337 18.79 -11.99 6.01
CA LYS A 337 18.51 -10.98 7.05
C LYS A 337 17.07 -11.05 7.57
N CYS A 338 16.12 -11.06 6.63
CA CYS A 338 14.69 -11.00 6.91
C CYS A 338 13.90 -11.45 5.67
N PHE A 339 12.61 -11.71 5.86
CA PHE A 339 11.65 -11.96 4.80
C PHE A 339 10.33 -11.23 5.07
N PHE A 340 9.52 -11.10 4.02
CA PHE A 340 8.17 -10.53 4.03
C PHE A 340 7.24 -11.45 3.22
N LEU A 341 6.05 -11.74 3.76
CA LEU A 341 5.03 -12.54 3.06
C LEU A 341 3.88 -11.65 2.60
N GLN A 342 3.52 -11.76 1.31
CA GLN A 342 2.32 -11.13 0.76
C GLN A 342 1.62 -12.11 -0.17
N GLY A 343 0.46 -12.62 0.25
CA GLY A 343 -0.26 -13.66 -0.47
C GLY A 343 0.62 -14.90 -0.66
N GLU A 344 0.73 -15.36 -1.90
CA GLU A 344 1.55 -16.52 -2.28
C GLU A 344 3.03 -16.19 -2.53
N ARG A 345 3.45 -14.94 -2.31
CA ARG A 345 4.83 -14.48 -2.56
C ARG A 345 5.60 -14.30 -1.26
N LEU A 346 6.86 -14.73 -1.30
CA LEU A 346 7.86 -14.53 -0.25
C LEU A 346 8.98 -13.67 -0.81
N TYR A 347 9.24 -12.54 -0.17
CA TYR A 347 10.34 -11.64 -0.46
C TYR A 347 11.39 -11.78 0.63
N TYR A 348 12.67 -11.81 0.29
CA TYR A 348 13.71 -11.93 1.31
C TYR A 348 14.96 -11.16 0.94
N LEU A 349 15.65 -10.68 1.97
CA LEU A 349 16.86 -9.86 1.86
C LEU A 349 18.06 -10.63 2.38
N THR A 350 19.17 -10.62 1.64
CA THR A 350 20.45 -11.22 2.07
C THR A 350 21.36 -10.21 2.77
N SER A 351 22.20 -10.69 3.70
CA SER A 351 23.09 -9.87 4.55
C SER A 351 24.59 -10.01 4.29
N GLU A 352 25.04 -10.88 3.37
CA GLU A 352 26.47 -11.12 3.14
C GLU A 352 26.94 -10.72 1.72
N GLY A 353 28.18 -10.23 1.64
CA GLY A 353 28.83 -9.71 0.43
C GLY A 353 28.56 -8.22 0.15
N GLU A 354 29.19 -7.67 -0.89
CA GLU A 354 29.08 -6.25 -1.23
C GLU A 354 27.70 -5.84 -1.79
N LYS A 355 26.83 -6.80 -2.16
CA LYS A 355 25.65 -6.51 -3.00
C LYS A 355 24.28 -6.63 -2.33
N LYS A 356 24.17 -6.91 -1.00
CA LYS A 356 22.92 -7.10 -0.21
C LYS A 356 21.64 -7.11 -1.05
N LYS A 357 21.12 -8.29 -1.37
CA LYS A 357 20.18 -8.46 -2.48
C LYS A 357 18.77 -8.78 -2.02
N LEU A 358 17.79 -8.20 -2.69
CA LEU A 358 16.38 -8.51 -2.52
C LEU A 358 15.94 -9.52 -3.58
N TYR A 359 15.33 -10.60 -3.13
CA TYR A 359 14.77 -11.67 -3.95
C TYR A 359 13.26 -11.81 -3.72
N VAL A 360 12.58 -12.40 -4.69
CA VAL A 360 11.19 -12.89 -4.58
C VAL A 360 11.11 -14.35 -5.02
N MET A 361 10.23 -15.11 -4.39
CA MET A 361 9.91 -16.49 -4.72
C MET A 361 8.45 -16.80 -4.34
N GLY A 362 7.93 -17.94 -4.76
CA GLY A 362 6.70 -18.50 -4.21
C GLY A 362 6.89 -18.87 -2.73
N ASN A 363 5.82 -18.76 -1.93
CA ASN A 363 5.82 -19.18 -0.52
C ASN A 363 5.91 -20.72 -0.35
N ASP A 364 6.06 -21.45 -1.45
CA ASP A 364 6.28 -22.88 -1.57
C ASP A 364 7.74 -23.26 -1.92
N GLY A 365 8.62 -22.30 -2.19
CA GLY A 365 9.99 -22.58 -2.63
C GLY A 365 10.28 -22.23 -4.08
N SER A 366 9.26 -22.09 -4.92
CA SER A 366 9.40 -22.04 -6.38
C SER A 366 9.75 -20.64 -6.92
N GLY A 367 10.24 -20.57 -8.16
CA GLY A 367 10.30 -19.32 -8.92
C GLY A 367 11.21 -18.21 -8.36
N LYS A 368 12.29 -18.57 -7.64
CA LYS A 368 13.26 -17.59 -7.10
C LYS A 368 13.82 -16.66 -8.19
N THR A 369 13.66 -15.36 -7.98
CA THR A 369 14.10 -14.29 -8.88
C THR A 369 14.77 -13.17 -8.08
N GLU A 370 15.89 -12.64 -8.58
CA GLU A 370 16.53 -11.44 -8.03
C GLU A 370 15.77 -10.20 -8.48
N LEU A 371 15.40 -9.32 -7.54
CA LEU A 371 14.69 -8.07 -7.85
C LEU A 371 15.61 -6.85 -7.87
N ARG A 372 16.53 -6.77 -6.91
CA ARG A 372 17.38 -5.60 -6.73
C ARG A 372 18.62 -5.89 -5.90
N ASP A 373 19.72 -5.22 -6.23
CA ASP A 373 20.96 -5.21 -5.45
C ASP A 373 21.06 -3.97 -4.53
N ASN A 374 22.00 -4.03 -3.60
CA ASN A 374 22.30 -2.98 -2.62
C ASN A 374 21.09 -2.54 -1.77
N VAL A 375 20.17 -3.47 -1.51
CA VAL A 375 19.02 -3.24 -0.63
C VAL A 375 19.42 -3.51 0.82
N THR A 376 19.12 -2.60 1.72
CA THR A 376 19.47 -2.71 3.14
C THR A 376 18.26 -2.90 4.05
N GLU A 377 17.10 -2.45 3.60
CA GLU A 377 15.81 -2.58 4.27
C GLU A 377 14.71 -2.58 3.21
N PHE A 378 13.60 -3.26 3.47
CA PHE A 378 12.43 -3.19 2.59
C PHE A 378 11.11 -3.45 3.34
N SER A 379 10.01 -3.02 2.76
CA SER A 379 8.64 -3.27 3.20
C SER A 379 7.71 -3.26 2.00
N ILE A 380 6.56 -3.92 2.10
CA ILE A 380 5.58 -3.99 1.00
C ILE A 380 4.30 -3.32 1.46
N ILE A 381 3.93 -2.26 0.75
CA ILE A 381 2.79 -1.39 1.06
C ILE A 381 1.92 -1.33 -0.20
N ASP A 382 0.68 -1.80 -0.10
CA ASP A 382 -0.28 -1.84 -1.22
C ASP A 382 0.27 -2.41 -2.54
N GLY A 383 1.10 -3.46 -2.41
CA GLY A 383 1.71 -4.16 -3.55
C GLY A 383 2.97 -3.52 -4.12
N TRP A 384 3.35 -2.33 -3.63
CA TRP A 384 4.61 -1.66 -3.97
C TRP A 384 5.71 -2.02 -2.96
N ILE A 385 6.94 -2.15 -3.45
CA ILE A 385 8.11 -2.46 -2.62
C ILE A 385 8.79 -1.15 -2.27
N TYR A 386 8.71 -0.75 -1.00
CA TYR A 386 9.48 0.36 -0.45
C TYR A 386 10.80 -0.19 0.08
N TYR A 387 11.92 0.38 -0.34
CA TYR A 387 13.23 -0.15 0.00
C TYR A 387 14.28 0.94 0.18
N VAL A 388 15.32 0.59 0.94
CA VAL A 388 16.46 1.46 1.19
C VAL A 388 17.66 0.97 0.40
N LYS A 389 18.05 1.74 -0.62
CA LYS A 389 19.25 1.49 -1.43
C LYS A 389 20.50 2.09 -0.78
N ASP A 390 21.58 1.31 -0.75
CA ASP A 390 22.90 1.67 -0.20
C ASP A 390 22.86 2.13 1.28
N GLY A 391 21.75 1.87 1.99
CA GLY A 391 21.51 2.37 3.35
C GLY A 391 21.06 3.84 3.43
N LYS A 392 20.92 4.54 2.30
CA LYS A 392 20.78 6.00 2.26
C LYS A 392 19.57 6.50 1.48
N GLN A 393 19.15 5.78 0.44
CA GLN A 393 18.08 6.24 -0.46
C GLN A 393 16.80 5.47 -0.19
N LEU A 394 15.78 6.14 0.31
CA LEU A 394 14.42 5.62 0.34
C LEU A 394 13.82 5.71 -1.07
N ARG A 395 13.41 4.56 -1.59
CA ARG A 395 12.85 4.40 -2.94
C ARG A 395 11.63 3.50 -2.86
N LYS A 396 10.79 3.52 -3.88
CA LYS A 396 9.77 2.49 -4.09
C LYS A 396 9.82 1.95 -5.51
N MET A 397 9.48 0.68 -5.68
CA MET A 397 9.40 0.06 -6.99
C MET A 397 8.17 -0.82 -7.13
N SER A 398 7.75 -1.04 -8.37
CA SER A 398 6.70 -2.01 -8.69
C SER A 398 7.11 -3.41 -8.23
N ALA A 399 6.15 -4.31 -8.04
CA ALA A 399 6.42 -5.66 -7.55
C ALA A 399 7.36 -6.49 -8.45
N ASP A 400 7.46 -6.13 -9.74
CA ASP A 400 8.36 -6.71 -10.73
C ASP A 400 9.65 -5.89 -10.97
N GLY A 401 9.79 -4.73 -10.31
CA GLY A 401 10.94 -3.85 -10.42
C GLY A 401 11.01 -3.01 -11.70
N SER A 402 10.02 -3.07 -12.59
CA SER A 402 9.99 -2.33 -13.86
C SER A 402 9.86 -0.81 -13.70
N VAL A 403 9.22 -0.35 -12.63
CA VAL A 403 9.12 1.06 -12.23
C VAL A 403 9.89 1.27 -10.94
N ASP A 404 10.77 2.27 -10.89
CA ASP A 404 11.61 2.61 -9.74
C ASP A 404 11.55 4.12 -9.50
N ILE A 405 11.00 4.52 -8.35
CA ILE A 405 10.71 5.91 -7.98
C ILE A 405 11.60 6.28 -6.78
N PRO A 406 12.50 7.28 -6.91
CA PRO A 406 13.21 7.86 -5.77
C PRO A 406 12.25 8.68 -4.91
N LEU A 407 12.27 8.47 -3.59
CA LEU A 407 11.40 9.22 -2.66
C LEU A 407 12.19 10.22 -1.83
N HIS A 408 13.30 9.78 -1.23
CA HIS A 408 14.08 10.64 -0.34
C HIS A 408 15.50 10.12 -0.10
N GLU A 409 16.45 11.04 0.09
CA GLU A 409 17.79 10.75 0.59
C GLU A 409 18.11 11.73 1.74
N PRO A 410 17.92 11.32 3.02
CA PRO A 410 18.17 12.17 4.16
C PRO A 410 19.67 12.38 4.39
N ALA A 411 20.02 13.51 5.00
CA ALA A 411 21.40 13.80 5.39
C ALA A 411 21.94 12.83 6.47
N ARG A 412 21.06 12.25 7.29
CA ARG A 412 21.42 11.28 8.34
C ARG A 412 21.16 9.86 7.86
N THR A 413 22.15 9.00 8.01
CA THR A 413 22.12 7.61 7.51
C THR A 413 22.66 6.66 8.58
N PRO A 414 22.27 5.38 8.59
CA PRO A 414 21.36 4.72 7.65
C PRO A 414 19.87 5.07 7.82
N ILE A 415 19.06 4.69 6.83
CA ILE A 415 17.59 4.56 6.95
C ILE A 415 17.24 3.12 7.33
N PHE A 416 16.35 2.93 8.30
CA PHE A 416 15.82 1.61 8.68
C PHE A 416 14.48 1.74 9.41
N GLY A 417 13.87 0.61 9.80
CA GLY A 417 12.65 0.60 10.61
C GLY A 417 11.43 1.13 9.84
N LEU A 418 11.27 0.73 8.58
CA LEU A 418 10.14 1.14 7.75
C LEU A 418 8.82 0.65 8.34
N ASN A 419 7.84 1.53 8.46
CA ASN A 419 6.46 1.20 8.78
C ASN A 419 5.51 2.12 7.98
N TYR A 420 4.21 1.86 7.98
CA TYR A 420 3.26 2.62 7.17
C TYR A 420 1.90 2.74 7.84
N ARG A 421 1.30 3.93 7.68
CA ARG A 421 -0.09 4.18 8.04
C ARG A 421 -0.64 5.43 7.36
N ASP A 422 -1.89 5.35 6.91
CA ASP A 422 -2.68 6.51 6.45
C ASP A 422 -1.93 7.38 5.42
N GLY A 423 -1.20 6.73 4.51
CA GLY A 423 -0.43 7.40 3.46
C GLY A 423 0.99 7.82 3.84
N TRP A 424 1.35 7.69 5.12
CA TRP A 424 2.68 8.03 5.63
C TRP A 424 3.57 6.79 5.75
N VAL A 425 4.78 6.89 5.19
CA VAL A 425 5.88 5.96 5.43
C VAL A 425 6.72 6.50 6.58
N TYR A 426 6.77 5.73 7.67
CA TYR A 426 7.56 6.03 8.86
C TYR A 426 8.91 5.33 8.78
N TYR A 427 9.96 5.99 9.24
CA TYR A 427 11.31 5.43 9.24
C TYR A 427 12.20 6.07 10.32
N VAL A 428 13.30 5.41 10.63
CA VAL A 428 14.38 5.95 11.45
C VAL A 428 15.54 6.35 10.54
N SER A 429 16.11 7.52 10.79
CA SER A 429 17.23 8.07 10.04
C SER A 429 18.37 8.45 10.99
N GLY A 430 19.55 7.87 10.77
CA GLY A 430 20.75 8.13 11.57
C GLY A 430 21.34 6.87 12.20
N SER A 431 22.19 7.04 13.21
CA SER A 431 22.96 5.94 13.79
C SER A 431 23.02 6.02 15.32
N PHE A 432 23.35 4.88 15.94
CA PHE A 432 23.54 4.77 17.38
C PHE A 432 25.03 4.68 17.69
N GLY A 433 25.48 5.38 18.71
CA GLY A 433 26.89 5.42 19.12
C GLY A 433 27.15 6.61 20.04
N VAL A 434 28.38 6.77 20.53
CA VAL A 434 28.76 7.88 21.43
C VAL A 434 28.41 9.24 20.82
N SER A 435 28.62 9.39 19.52
CA SER A 435 28.28 10.61 18.75
C SER A 435 27.14 10.38 17.74
N GLY A 436 26.42 9.26 17.87
CA GLY A 436 25.33 8.91 16.97
C GLY A 436 24.05 9.65 17.32
N TYR A 437 23.45 10.27 16.32
CA TYR A 437 22.15 10.94 16.36
C TYR A 437 21.19 10.24 15.41
N ALA A 438 19.98 9.96 15.87
CA ALA A 438 18.94 9.31 15.11
C ALA A 438 17.59 9.97 15.39
N SER A 439 16.80 10.14 14.35
CA SER A 439 15.44 10.69 14.43
C SER A 439 14.44 9.72 13.83
N MET A 440 13.24 9.73 14.41
CA MET A 440 12.05 9.15 13.80
C MET A 440 11.43 10.18 12.86
N GLU A 441 11.10 9.72 11.68
CA GLU A 441 10.71 10.55 10.53
C GLU A 441 9.49 9.93 9.87
N ARG A 442 8.74 10.76 9.13
CA ARG A 442 7.73 10.29 8.18
C ARG A 442 7.77 11.07 6.88
N ILE A 443 7.33 10.44 5.81
CA ILE A 443 7.20 11.04 4.49
C ILE A 443 5.93 10.51 3.83
N GLN A 444 5.26 11.30 3.01
CA GLN A 444 4.13 10.79 2.24
C GLN A 444 4.60 9.68 1.30
N LEU A 445 3.71 8.75 0.98
CA LEU A 445 3.99 7.59 0.13
C LEU A 445 4.52 7.96 -1.27
N ASP A 446 4.34 9.22 -1.66
CA ASP A 446 4.73 9.83 -2.92
C ASP A 446 6.04 10.64 -2.82
N GLY A 447 6.71 10.63 -1.66
CA GLY A 447 7.97 11.34 -1.44
C GLY A 447 7.82 12.80 -1.03
N THR A 448 6.60 13.32 -0.89
CA THR A 448 6.34 14.69 -0.46
C THR A 448 6.12 14.79 1.06
N GLY A 449 5.97 16.02 1.57
CA GLY A 449 5.45 16.25 2.93
C GLY A 449 6.33 15.72 4.07
N ARG A 450 7.62 15.47 3.86
CA ARG A 450 8.55 14.92 4.86
C ARG A 450 8.52 15.71 6.18
N GLN A 451 8.43 15.01 7.32
CA GLN A 451 8.32 15.58 8.67
C GLN A 451 9.16 14.79 9.67
N ALA A 452 9.88 15.50 10.54
CA ALA A 452 10.53 14.93 11.72
C ALA A 452 9.54 14.81 12.85
N LEU A 453 9.55 13.66 13.52
CA LEU A 453 8.66 13.38 14.66
C LEU A 453 9.37 13.65 15.97
N ALA A 454 10.53 13.02 16.17
CA ALA A 454 11.35 13.19 17.38
C ALA A 454 12.78 12.68 17.17
N GLU A 455 13.74 13.28 17.87
CA GLU A 455 15.06 12.69 18.06
C GLU A 455 14.94 11.49 19.01
N ALA A 456 15.24 10.29 18.54
CA ALA A 456 15.13 9.07 19.33
C ALA A 456 16.06 7.97 18.80
N ARG A 457 16.68 7.25 19.73
CA ARG A 457 17.44 6.02 19.44
C ARG A 457 16.52 4.82 19.25
N ALA A 458 15.51 4.97 18.39
CA ALA A 458 14.50 3.97 18.09
C ALA A 458 15.09 2.86 17.20
N THR A 459 15.13 1.61 17.68
CA THR A 459 15.73 0.50 16.90
C THR A 459 14.80 -0.10 15.85
N ALA A 460 13.51 0.18 15.96
CA ALA A 460 12.44 -0.26 15.06
C ALA A 460 11.21 0.62 15.31
N LEU A 461 10.27 0.63 14.37
CA LEU A 461 9.00 1.33 14.48
C LEU A 461 7.85 0.34 14.31
N TYR A 462 6.85 0.46 15.17
CA TYR A 462 5.64 -0.35 15.16
C TYR A 462 4.42 0.55 15.27
N ILE A 463 3.33 0.14 14.63
CA ILE A 463 2.08 0.86 14.65
C ILE A 463 1.03 0.00 15.33
N ALA A 464 0.48 0.50 16.43
CA ALA A 464 -0.85 0.15 16.87
C ALA A 464 -1.79 1.27 16.41
N GLU A 465 -3.12 1.10 16.46
CA GLU A 465 -4.08 2.24 16.39
C GLU A 465 -3.50 3.52 16.97
N ASP A 466 -3.84 4.71 16.51
CA ASP A 466 -3.17 6.04 16.70
C ASP A 466 -1.74 6.22 17.33
N GLN A 467 -0.91 5.18 17.49
CA GLN A 467 0.27 5.14 18.34
C GLN A 467 1.45 4.56 17.57
N LEU A 468 2.55 5.30 17.59
CA LEU A 468 3.86 4.86 17.14
C LEU A 468 4.63 4.30 18.33
N TYR A 469 4.81 3.00 18.34
CA TYR A 469 5.66 2.29 19.30
C TYR A 469 7.09 2.17 18.78
N PHE A 470 8.06 2.35 19.66
CA PHE A 470 9.48 2.24 19.32
C PHE A 470 10.31 1.75 20.51
N PRO A 471 11.17 0.73 20.33
CA PRO A 471 12.14 0.35 21.34
C PRO A 471 13.28 1.36 21.34
N TYR A 472 13.44 2.09 22.43
CA TYR A 472 14.54 3.03 22.63
C TYR A 472 15.77 2.30 23.15
N TRP A 473 16.89 2.45 22.46
CA TRP A 473 18.17 1.85 22.85
C TRP A 473 18.95 2.72 23.84
N SER A 474 19.39 2.10 24.93
CA SER A 474 20.27 2.69 25.93
C SER A 474 21.25 1.65 26.46
N MET A 475 22.55 1.83 26.21
CA MET A 475 23.63 0.99 26.78
C MET A 475 23.44 -0.53 26.63
N GLY A 476 22.85 -0.98 25.51
CA GLY A 476 22.59 -2.40 25.24
C GLY A 476 21.17 -2.86 25.57
N ASP A 477 20.47 -2.11 26.41
CA ASP A 477 19.09 -2.36 26.78
C ASP A 477 18.12 -1.66 25.83
N ARG A 478 16.92 -2.23 25.68
CA ARG A 478 15.83 -1.60 24.94
C ARG A 478 14.55 -1.58 25.76
N THR A 479 13.95 -0.41 25.87
CA THR A 479 12.65 -0.21 26.52
C THR A 479 11.65 0.27 25.47
N MET A 480 10.45 -0.33 25.45
CA MET A 480 9.40 0.07 24.53
C MET A 480 8.75 1.38 25.01
N TYR A 481 8.78 2.39 24.15
CA TYR A 481 8.05 3.65 24.31
C TYR A 481 6.99 3.75 23.22
N HIS A 482 6.04 4.67 23.40
CA HIS A 482 5.08 5.03 22.37
C HIS A 482 4.77 6.52 22.39
N MET A 483 4.26 7.01 21.28
CA MET A 483 3.73 8.37 21.14
C MET A 483 2.54 8.37 20.19
N LYS A 484 1.64 9.34 20.36
CA LYS A 484 0.50 9.52 19.47
C LYS A 484 0.94 10.08 18.11
N LEU A 485 0.34 9.61 17.02
CA LEU A 485 0.69 9.99 15.64
C LEU A 485 0.08 11.32 15.17
N ASP A 486 -0.98 11.79 15.85
CA ASP A 486 -1.87 12.86 15.37
C ASP A 486 -1.91 14.11 16.25
N GLU A 487 -0.96 14.29 17.18
CA GLU A 487 -0.76 15.60 17.80
C GLU A 487 0.26 16.37 16.98
N SER A 488 -0.23 17.40 16.27
CA SER A 488 0.61 18.51 15.84
C SER A 488 1.43 18.96 17.05
N GLN A 489 2.74 18.68 17.03
CA GLN A 489 3.65 19.31 17.99
C GLN A 489 3.44 20.84 17.84
N PRO A 490 3.19 21.57 18.94
CA PRO A 490 2.87 22.99 18.90
C PRO A 490 3.97 23.85 18.25
#